data_AF-T0QZT3-F1
#
_entry.id   AF-T0QZT3-F1
#
_cell.length_a   1.000
_cell.length_b   1.000
_cell.length_c   1.000
_cell.angle_alpha   90.00
_cell.angle_beta   90.00
_cell.angle_gamma   90.00
#
_symmetry.space_group_name_H-M   'P 1'
#
loop_
_entity.id
_entity.type
_entity.pdbx_description
1 polymer ?
#
loop_
_entity_poly.entity_id
_entity_poly.type
_entity_poly.pdbx_seq_one_letter_code
_entity_poly.pdbx_strand_id
1 'polypeptide(L)'
;MWTKYYVHCRQLETLLRRRGHRTSLSVLSQWRYEVLYGDPTAIILVHPGVATAFFLDCWFSVEIISLVIARASQSADVGVMLLAFAYLSRTVWFAYASVCLTASFLKRRHKEHLFHEVDPTIVAVAAACYGPAVTWAMGNVGPLLGAYHYLFEFTLSASRREYVLEGSVPSMLYSVSIGFIPLAYGFVGAFCRRHRTRQLLVHLLRPLHSYC
;
A
#
# COMPACT_ATOMS: atom_id res chain seq x y z
N MET A 1 17.63 -0.84 11.95
CA MET A 1 17.00 -0.03 10.88
C MET A 1 16.72 1.39 11.36
N TRP A 2 16.00 1.58 12.48
CA TRP A 2 15.79 2.88 13.12
C TRP A 2 17.08 3.66 13.42
N THR A 3 18.13 2.97 13.87
CA THR A 3 19.46 3.57 14.10
C THR A 3 20.09 4.17 12.85
N LYS A 4 19.83 3.62 11.66
CA LYS A 4 20.33 4.17 10.38
C LYS A 4 19.51 5.39 9.93
N TYR A 5 18.21 5.43 10.25
CA TYR A 5 17.35 6.56 9.92
C TYR A 5 17.79 7.84 10.62
N TYR A 6 17.96 7.79 11.94
CA TYR A 6 18.35 8.96 12.73
C TYR A 6 19.78 9.47 12.41
N VAL A 7 20.62 8.67 11.74
CA VAL A 7 21.93 9.13 11.27
C VAL A 7 21.77 10.22 10.21
N HIS A 8 20.84 10.08 9.27
CA HIS A 8 20.61 11.09 8.24
C HIS A 8 20.03 12.38 8.81
N CYS A 9 19.12 12.25 9.78
CA CYS A 9 18.61 13.35 10.59
C CYS A 9 19.73 14.13 11.29
N ARG A 10 20.64 13.43 11.97
CA ARG A 10 21.82 14.03 12.62
C ARG A 10 22.80 14.65 11.62
N GLN A 11 22.98 14.03 10.46
CA GLN A 11 23.82 14.58 9.38
C GLN A 11 23.24 15.88 8.83
N LEU A 12 21.92 15.94 8.61
CA LEU A 12 21.23 17.15 8.19
C LEU A 12 21.37 18.26 9.22
N GLU A 13 21.17 17.95 10.51
CA GLU A 13 21.39 18.90 11.60
C GLU A 13 22.84 19.41 11.61
N THR A 14 23.82 18.52 11.44
CA THR A 14 25.24 18.88 11.39
C THR A 14 25.55 19.77 10.18
N LEU A 15 24.95 19.49 9.02
CA LEU A 15 25.10 20.29 7.81
C LEU A 15 24.46 21.68 7.96
N LEU A 16 23.27 21.77 8.54
CA LEU A 16 22.60 23.05 8.83
C LEU A 16 23.40 23.88 9.83
N ARG A 17 23.98 23.26 10.86
CA ARG A 17 24.86 23.94 11.82
C ARG A 17 26.16 24.45 11.18
N ARG A 18 26.73 23.72 10.21
CA ARG A 18 28.04 24.05 9.61
C ARG A 18 27.97 24.92 8.36
N ARG A 19 26.92 24.75 7.55
CA ARG A 19 26.80 25.31 6.19
C ARG A 19 25.46 25.96 5.91
N GLY A 20 24.57 26.07 6.90
CA GLY A 20 23.16 26.42 6.71
C GLY A 20 22.89 27.83 6.18
N HIS A 21 23.89 28.63 5.79
CA HIS A 21 23.68 30.03 5.39
C HIS A 21 24.20 30.35 3.99
N ARG A 22 23.37 31.05 3.21
CA ARG A 22 23.84 31.92 2.11
C ARG A 22 24.56 33.12 2.74
N THR A 23 25.76 33.42 2.26
CA THR A 23 26.62 34.53 2.73
C THR A 23 26.04 35.93 2.50
N SER A 24 24.89 36.08 1.82
CA SER A 24 24.35 37.38 1.39
C SER A 24 23.20 37.94 2.25
N LEU A 25 22.86 37.34 3.38
CA LEU A 25 21.75 37.80 4.24
C LEU A 25 22.30 38.63 5.42
N SER A 26 21.79 39.85 5.56
CA SER A 26 22.26 40.87 6.50
C SER A 26 22.29 40.40 7.96
N VAL A 27 23.36 40.80 8.67
CA VAL A 27 23.71 40.49 10.07
C VAL A 27 22.61 40.78 11.11
N LEU A 28 21.57 41.53 10.76
CA LEU A 28 20.52 42.00 11.67
C LEU A 28 19.34 41.03 11.88
N SER A 29 19.25 39.93 11.14
CA SER A 29 18.14 38.99 11.30
C SER A 29 18.59 37.76 12.10
N GLN A 30 18.08 37.60 13.32
CA GLN A 30 18.26 36.38 14.12
C GLN A 30 17.40 35.26 13.52
N TRP A 31 18.04 34.21 13.02
CA TRP A 31 17.35 33.06 12.43
C TRP A 31 17.41 31.85 13.34
N ARG A 32 16.30 31.11 13.43
CA ARG A 32 16.21 29.84 14.16
C ARG A 32 15.72 28.77 13.20
N TYR A 33 16.50 27.71 13.05
CA TYR A 33 16.07 26.50 12.34
C TYR A 33 15.57 25.49 13.38
N GLU A 34 14.37 24.98 13.15
CA GLU A 34 13.78 23.92 13.97
C GLU A 34 13.70 22.66 13.13
N VAL A 35 14.39 21.60 13.54
CA VAL A 35 14.37 20.30 12.86
C VAL A 35 13.41 19.40 13.63
N LEU A 36 12.23 19.17 13.06
CA LEU A 36 11.23 18.29 13.64
C LEU A 36 11.49 16.85 13.20
N TYR A 37 11.72 15.95 14.16
CA TYR A 37 11.88 14.53 13.91
C TYR A 37 10.52 13.83 13.99
N GLY A 38 10.01 13.36 12.85
CA GLY A 38 8.83 12.50 12.80
C GLY A 38 9.12 11.07 13.26
N ASP A 39 8.05 10.29 13.47
CA ASP A 39 8.17 8.86 13.77
C ASP A 39 8.66 8.09 12.52
N PRO A 40 9.50 7.06 12.70
CA PRO A 40 10.06 6.33 11.57
C PRO A 40 9.07 5.34 10.94
N THR A 41 7.80 5.31 11.40
CA THR A 41 6.81 4.29 11.06
C THR A 41 6.61 4.17 9.55
N ALA A 42 6.40 5.30 8.85
CA ALA A 42 6.23 5.32 7.39
C ALA A 42 7.40 4.65 6.65
N ILE A 43 8.63 4.84 7.11
CA ILE A 43 9.84 4.28 6.49
C ILE A 43 9.98 2.79 6.80
N ILE A 44 9.63 2.39 8.02
CA ILE A 44 9.65 0.97 8.42
C ILE A 44 8.59 0.18 7.62
N LEU A 45 7.41 0.76 7.42
CA LEU A 45 6.30 0.15 6.66
C LEU A 45 6.69 -0.17 5.22
N VAL A 46 7.51 0.68 4.58
CA VAL A 46 7.94 0.52 3.18
C VAL A 46 9.32 -0.15 3.07
N HIS A 47 9.84 -0.73 4.15
CA HIS A 47 11.09 -1.48 4.08
C HIS A 47 10.84 -2.88 3.49
N PRO A 48 11.52 -3.27 2.39
CA PRO A 48 11.21 -4.50 1.66
C PRO A 48 11.36 -5.76 2.52
N GLY A 49 12.36 -5.79 3.41
CA GLY A 49 12.55 -6.92 4.33
C GLY A 49 11.45 -7.06 5.38
N VAL A 50 10.90 -5.93 5.87
CA VAL A 50 9.83 -5.95 6.89
C VAL A 50 8.52 -6.35 6.24
N ALA A 51 8.18 -5.72 5.11
CA ALA A 51 7.00 -6.06 4.34
C ALA A 51 6.99 -7.52 3.88
N THR A 52 8.13 -8.07 3.46
CA THR A 52 8.25 -9.50 3.08
C THR A 52 8.08 -10.42 4.29
N ALA A 53 8.66 -10.09 5.44
CA ALA A 53 8.52 -10.90 6.64
C ALA A 53 7.05 -10.99 7.09
N PHE A 54 6.34 -9.85 7.12
CA PHE A 54 4.92 -9.84 7.46
C PHE A 54 4.02 -10.45 6.39
N PHE A 55 4.40 -10.35 5.11
CA PHE A 55 3.73 -11.09 4.03
C PHE A 55 3.80 -12.60 4.28
N LEU A 56 5.00 -13.13 4.60
CA LEU A 56 5.20 -14.55 4.88
C LEU A 56 4.50 -15.00 6.16
N ASP A 57 4.52 -14.19 7.21
CA ASP A 57 3.79 -14.43 8.45
C ASP A 57 2.27 -14.58 8.21
N CYS A 58 1.70 -13.73 7.36
CA CYS A 58 0.30 -13.88 6.93
C CYS A 58 0.09 -15.18 6.14
N TRP A 59 1.00 -15.53 5.24
CA TRP A 59 0.87 -16.72 4.41
C TRP A 59 1.04 -18.04 5.19
N PHE A 60 1.93 -18.07 6.18
CA PHE A 60 2.05 -19.21 7.10
C PHE A 60 0.81 -19.34 7.99
N SER A 61 0.01 -18.28 8.13
CA SER A 61 -1.27 -18.27 8.85
C SER A 61 -2.49 -18.39 7.91
N VAL A 62 -2.34 -18.90 6.68
CA VAL A 62 -3.39 -18.88 5.65
C VAL A 62 -4.69 -19.59 6.06
N GLU A 63 -4.59 -20.68 6.81
CA GLU A 63 -5.76 -21.42 7.32
C GLU A 63 -6.59 -20.54 8.26
N ILE A 64 -5.91 -19.81 9.16
CA ILE A 64 -6.56 -18.87 10.07
C ILE A 64 -7.18 -17.72 9.28
N ILE A 65 -6.46 -17.14 8.30
CA ILE A 65 -7.00 -16.07 7.46
C ILE A 65 -8.30 -16.52 6.77
N SER A 66 -8.33 -17.75 6.26
CA SER A 66 -9.50 -18.31 5.56
C SER A 66 -10.72 -18.41 6.48
N LEU A 67 -10.52 -18.90 7.71
CA LEU A 67 -11.55 -18.95 8.74
C LEU A 67 -12.02 -17.54 9.13
N VAL A 68 -11.09 -16.61 9.31
CA VAL A 68 -11.41 -15.24 9.74
C VAL A 68 -12.14 -14.47 8.63
N ILE A 69 -11.82 -14.69 7.34
CA ILE A 69 -12.60 -14.14 6.22
C ILE A 69 -14.07 -14.61 6.30
N ALA A 70 -14.30 -15.89 6.60
CA ALA A 70 -15.64 -16.43 6.77
C ALA A 70 -16.36 -15.91 8.03
N ARG A 71 -15.62 -15.46 9.05
CA ARG A 71 -16.18 -14.78 10.24
C ARG A 71 -16.48 -13.31 9.98
N ALA A 72 -15.67 -12.66 9.15
CA ALA A 72 -15.83 -11.26 8.75
C ALA A 72 -17.12 -11.01 7.94
N SER A 73 -17.70 -12.05 7.34
CA SER A 73 -19.00 -11.97 6.66
C SER A 73 -20.21 -12.15 7.59
N GLN A 74 -20.02 -12.61 8.83
CA GLN A 74 -21.11 -12.98 9.74
C GLN A 74 -21.75 -11.73 10.39
N SER A 75 -22.70 -11.13 9.69
CA SER A 75 -23.44 -9.94 10.16
C SER A 75 -24.32 -10.20 11.40
N ALA A 76 -24.56 -11.47 11.77
CA ALA A 76 -25.38 -11.84 12.93
C ALA A 76 -24.67 -11.64 14.27
N ASP A 77 -23.34 -11.77 14.31
CA ASP A 77 -22.51 -11.53 15.49
C ASP A 77 -21.50 -10.42 15.19
N VAL A 78 -21.92 -9.18 15.45
CA VAL A 78 -21.13 -7.98 15.16
C VAL A 78 -19.80 -7.97 15.93
N GLY A 79 -19.77 -8.56 17.14
CA GLY A 79 -18.54 -8.64 17.93
C GLY A 79 -17.48 -9.51 17.25
N VAL A 80 -17.88 -10.70 16.81
CA VAL A 80 -17.02 -11.61 16.04
C VAL A 80 -16.61 -10.99 14.70
N MET A 81 -17.53 -10.31 14.01
CA MET A 81 -17.25 -9.61 12.76
C MET A 81 -16.20 -8.50 12.93
N LEU A 82 -16.33 -7.65 13.95
CA LEU A 82 -15.37 -6.57 14.21
C LEU A 82 -13.99 -7.12 14.62
N LEU A 83 -13.96 -8.19 15.42
CA LEU A 83 -12.70 -8.87 15.77
C LEU A 83 -12.05 -9.48 14.52
N ALA A 84 -12.85 -10.04 13.62
CA ALA A 84 -12.38 -10.56 12.35
C ALA A 84 -11.80 -9.44 11.47
N PHE A 85 -12.45 -8.28 11.37
CA PHE A 85 -11.90 -7.11 10.68
C PHE A 85 -10.59 -6.62 11.31
N ALA A 86 -10.53 -6.54 12.64
CA ALA A 86 -9.32 -6.16 13.36
C ALA A 86 -8.17 -7.13 13.06
N TYR A 87 -8.43 -8.44 13.04
CA TYR A 87 -7.44 -9.44 12.65
C TYR A 87 -7.03 -9.29 11.17
N LEU A 88 -7.98 -9.08 10.27
CA LEU A 88 -7.74 -8.88 8.83
C LEU A 88 -6.94 -7.61 8.54
N SER A 89 -6.86 -6.63 9.45
CA SER A 89 -6.02 -5.44 9.26
C SER A 89 -4.56 -5.77 8.95
N ARG A 90 -4.05 -6.92 9.42
CA ARG A 90 -2.69 -7.43 9.08
C ARG A 90 -2.47 -7.63 7.58
N THR A 91 -3.54 -7.75 6.80
CA THR A 91 -3.44 -7.93 5.34
C THR A 91 -3.00 -6.67 4.60
N VAL A 92 -2.91 -5.51 5.28
CA VAL A 92 -2.24 -4.29 4.78
C VAL A 92 -0.82 -4.55 4.28
N TRP A 93 -0.14 -5.54 4.86
CA TRP A 93 1.22 -5.91 4.45
C TRP A 93 1.29 -6.43 3.01
N PHE A 94 0.19 -6.95 2.45
CA PHE A 94 0.12 -7.31 1.03
C PHE A 94 0.24 -6.07 0.13
N ALA A 95 -0.39 -4.96 0.52
CA ALA A 95 -0.28 -3.69 -0.18
C ALA A 95 1.16 -3.16 -0.11
N TYR A 96 1.77 -3.12 1.08
CA TYR A 96 3.16 -2.68 1.23
C TYR A 96 4.17 -3.57 0.48
N ALA A 97 3.99 -4.89 0.55
CA ALA A 97 4.84 -5.84 -0.16
C ALA A 97 4.76 -5.62 -1.68
N SER A 98 3.56 -5.39 -2.22
CA SER A 98 3.35 -5.12 -3.64
C SER A 98 4.06 -3.84 -4.11
N VAL A 99 4.01 -2.76 -3.32
CA VAL A 99 4.70 -1.49 -3.60
C VAL A 99 6.20 -1.68 -3.52
N CYS A 100 6.71 -2.38 -2.49
CA CYS A 100 8.13 -2.68 -2.33
C CYS A 100 8.68 -3.50 -3.51
N LEU A 101 7.95 -4.55 -3.91
CA LEU A 101 8.29 -5.40 -5.05
C LEU A 101 8.31 -4.58 -6.35
N THR A 102 7.27 -3.79 -6.58
CA THR A 102 7.16 -2.95 -7.79
C THR A 102 8.26 -1.90 -7.83
N ALA A 103 8.53 -1.20 -6.73
CA ALA A 103 9.61 -0.23 -6.64
C ALA A 103 10.98 -0.88 -6.90
N SER A 104 11.23 -2.07 -6.34
CA SER A 104 12.46 -2.83 -6.58
C SER A 104 12.60 -3.25 -8.05
N PHE A 105 11.50 -3.69 -8.66
CA PHE A 105 11.47 -4.08 -10.07
C PHE A 105 11.70 -2.88 -11.00
N LEU A 106 11.03 -1.75 -10.75
CA LEU A 106 11.16 -0.53 -11.54
C LEU A 106 12.55 0.08 -11.42
N LYS A 107 13.16 0.03 -10.22
CA LYS A 107 14.57 0.41 -9.98
C LYS A 107 15.53 -0.39 -10.84
N ARG A 108 15.39 -1.72 -10.83
CA ARG A 108 16.21 -2.62 -11.67
C ARG A 108 16.06 -2.36 -13.17
N ARG A 109 14.92 -1.81 -13.60
CA ARG A 109 14.63 -1.50 -15.02
C ARG A 109 14.81 -0.02 -15.35
N HIS A 110 15.23 0.83 -14.42
CA HIS A 110 15.31 2.29 -14.56
C HIS A 110 14.00 2.95 -15.05
N LYS A 111 12.85 2.40 -14.63
CA LYS A 111 11.50 2.81 -15.05
C LYS A 111 10.68 3.47 -13.94
N GLU A 112 11.35 4.08 -12.95
CA GLU A 112 10.70 4.72 -11.80
C GLU A 112 9.69 5.80 -12.21
N HIS A 113 9.95 6.50 -13.33
CA HIS A 113 9.05 7.53 -13.88
C HIS A 113 7.65 7.01 -14.27
N LEU A 114 7.49 5.70 -14.45
CA LEU A 114 6.21 5.06 -14.77
C LEU A 114 5.29 4.88 -13.55
N PHE A 115 5.78 5.15 -12.34
CA PHE A 115 5.05 4.94 -11.11
C PHE A 115 4.98 6.22 -10.30
N HIS A 116 3.77 6.56 -9.84
CA HIS A 116 3.56 7.68 -8.95
C HIS A 116 3.86 7.24 -7.51
N GLU A 117 4.50 8.12 -6.74
CA GLU A 117 4.80 7.85 -5.33
C GLU A 117 3.49 7.72 -4.54
N VAL A 118 3.38 6.66 -3.75
CA VAL A 118 2.18 6.36 -2.98
C VAL A 118 2.48 6.56 -1.50
N ASP A 119 1.74 7.46 -0.86
CA ASP A 119 1.88 7.71 0.57
C ASP A 119 1.50 6.45 1.37
N PRO A 120 2.39 5.93 2.25
CA PRO A 120 2.13 4.71 2.99
C PRO A 120 0.93 4.83 3.94
N THR A 121 0.64 6.01 4.46
CA THR A 121 -0.53 6.27 5.33
C THR A 121 -1.82 6.09 4.54
N ILE A 122 -1.87 6.60 3.30
CA ILE A 122 -3.02 6.40 2.41
C ILE A 122 -3.20 4.91 2.10
N VAL A 123 -2.10 4.19 1.86
CA VAL A 123 -2.14 2.72 1.65
C VAL A 123 -2.73 2.01 2.87
N ALA A 124 -2.30 2.36 4.08
CA ALA A 124 -2.83 1.78 5.31
C ALA A 124 -4.34 1.98 5.43
N VAL A 125 -4.80 3.23 5.32
CA VAL A 125 -6.21 3.58 5.46
C VAL A 125 -7.04 2.90 4.36
N ALA A 126 -6.59 2.96 3.11
CA ALA A 126 -7.30 2.34 2.00
C ALA A 126 -7.43 0.82 2.17
N ALA A 127 -6.35 0.13 2.53
CA ALA A 127 -6.38 -1.32 2.76
C ALA A 127 -7.23 -1.70 3.99
N ALA A 128 -7.14 -0.91 5.06
CA ALA A 128 -7.92 -1.14 6.29
C ALA A 128 -9.42 -0.95 6.08
N CYS A 129 -9.86 -0.08 5.17
CA CYS A 129 -11.26 0.06 4.80
C CYS A 129 -11.69 -0.98 3.76
N TYR A 130 -10.86 -1.22 2.74
CA TYR A 130 -11.17 -2.11 1.63
C TYR A 130 -11.32 -3.56 2.06
N GLY A 131 -10.41 -4.07 2.91
CA GLY A 131 -10.43 -5.47 3.34
C GLY A 131 -11.76 -5.88 3.99
N PRO A 132 -12.19 -5.20 5.07
CA PRO A 132 -13.51 -5.39 5.67
C PRO A 132 -14.67 -5.23 4.68
N ALA A 133 -14.64 -4.19 3.84
CA ALA A 133 -15.71 -3.94 2.89
C ALA A 133 -15.87 -5.09 1.87
N VAL A 134 -14.76 -5.59 1.32
CA VAL A 134 -14.77 -6.70 0.37
C VAL A 134 -15.20 -7.99 1.04
N THR A 135 -14.63 -8.33 2.20
CA THR A 135 -14.99 -9.57 2.91
C THR A 135 -16.45 -9.60 3.35
N TRP A 136 -16.97 -8.46 3.82
CA TRP A 136 -18.39 -8.33 4.11
C TRP A 136 -19.24 -8.51 2.85
N ALA A 137 -18.88 -7.84 1.74
CA ALA A 137 -19.60 -7.95 0.48
C ALA A 137 -19.58 -9.38 -0.09
N MET A 138 -18.47 -10.10 0.05
CA MET A 138 -18.33 -11.50 -0.37
C MET A 138 -19.32 -12.43 0.34
N GLY A 139 -19.72 -12.14 1.58
CA GLY A 139 -20.69 -12.96 2.29
C GLY A 139 -22.14 -12.50 2.21
N ASN A 140 -22.38 -11.24 1.85
CA ASN A 140 -23.71 -10.62 1.94
C ASN A 140 -24.32 -10.27 0.57
N VAL A 141 -23.52 -10.27 -0.52
CA VAL A 141 -23.98 -9.95 -1.87
C VAL A 141 -24.09 -11.24 -2.69
N GLY A 142 -25.30 -11.59 -3.15
CA GLY A 142 -25.61 -12.90 -3.77
C GLY A 142 -24.61 -13.40 -4.83
N PRO A 143 -24.31 -12.63 -5.90
CA PRO A 143 -23.33 -13.05 -6.91
C PRO A 143 -21.91 -13.24 -6.36
N LEU A 144 -21.49 -12.39 -5.42
CA LEU A 144 -20.18 -12.47 -4.78
C LEU A 144 -20.09 -13.67 -3.82
N LEU A 145 -21.20 -13.99 -3.14
CA LEU A 145 -21.32 -15.17 -2.29
C LEU A 145 -21.21 -16.46 -3.11
N GLY A 146 -21.87 -16.53 -4.28
CA GLY A 146 -21.70 -17.65 -5.20
C GLY A 146 -20.26 -17.82 -5.67
N ALA A 147 -19.59 -16.71 -6.03
CA ALA A 147 -18.17 -16.74 -6.38
C ALA A 147 -17.29 -17.17 -5.18
N TYR A 148 -17.59 -16.70 -3.98
CA TYR A 148 -16.88 -17.08 -2.76
C TYR A 148 -16.96 -18.58 -2.51
N HIS A 149 -18.16 -19.18 -2.52
CA HIS A 149 -18.33 -20.63 -2.39
C HIS A 149 -17.59 -21.41 -3.47
N TYR A 150 -17.67 -20.97 -4.73
CA TYR A 150 -16.94 -21.59 -5.83
C TYR A 150 -15.43 -21.62 -5.59
N LEU A 151 -14.85 -20.54 -5.05
CA LEU A 151 -13.42 -20.46 -4.76
C LEU A 151 -12.97 -21.44 -3.67
N PHE A 152 -13.84 -21.79 -2.72
CA PHE A 152 -13.56 -22.81 -1.70
C PHE A 152 -13.73 -24.24 -2.23
N GLU A 153 -14.59 -24.46 -3.22
CA GLU A 153 -14.94 -25.79 -3.70
C GLU A 153 -14.15 -26.24 -4.93
N PHE A 154 -13.64 -25.30 -5.74
CA PHE A 154 -13.04 -25.62 -7.04
C PHE A 154 -11.80 -26.53 -6.94
N THR A 155 -10.96 -26.37 -5.91
CA THR A 155 -9.77 -27.21 -5.71
C THR A 155 -10.07 -28.55 -5.04
N LEU A 156 -11.28 -28.70 -4.49
CA LEU A 156 -11.68 -29.86 -3.71
C LEU A 156 -12.36 -30.94 -4.56
N SER A 157 -11.75 -32.12 -4.60
CA SER A 157 -12.41 -33.36 -5.07
C SER A 157 -13.67 -33.66 -4.27
N ALA A 158 -14.68 -34.22 -4.92
CA ALA A 158 -16.01 -34.46 -4.35
C ALA A 158 -16.00 -35.25 -3.01
N SER A 159 -15.01 -36.11 -2.79
CA SER A 159 -14.85 -36.90 -1.57
C SER A 159 -14.32 -36.13 -0.34
N ARG A 160 -13.80 -34.91 -0.51
CA ARG A 160 -13.17 -34.12 0.57
C ARG A 160 -13.98 -32.89 0.99
N ARG A 161 -15.08 -32.58 0.29
CA ARG A 161 -15.86 -31.35 0.45
C ARG A 161 -16.53 -31.20 1.83
N GLU A 162 -16.83 -32.29 2.50
CA GLU A 162 -17.57 -32.26 3.77
C GLU A 162 -16.69 -32.00 5.01
N TYR A 163 -15.37 -32.23 4.91
CA TYR A 163 -14.47 -32.20 6.08
C TYR A 163 -13.25 -31.30 5.91
N VAL A 164 -13.00 -30.78 4.71
CA VAL A 164 -11.80 -29.98 4.41
C VAL A 164 -12.22 -28.62 3.86
N LEU A 165 -11.78 -27.56 4.54
CA LEU A 165 -11.88 -26.19 4.04
C LEU A 165 -10.54 -25.79 3.42
N GLU A 166 -10.43 -25.83 2.10
CA GLU A 166 -9.22 -25.37 1.40
C GLU A 166 -9.32 -23.88 1.09
N GLY A 167 -8.70 -23.06 1.94
CA GLY A 167 -8.79 -21.60 1.85
C GLY A 167 -7.60 -20.91 1.17
N SER A 168 -6.66 -21.67 0.62
CA SER A 168 -5.44 -21.17 -0.04
C SER A 168 -5.77 -20.26 -1.23
N VAL A 169 -6.68 -20.69 -2.11
CA VAL A 169 -7.10 -19.95 -3.31
C VAL A 169 -7.87 -18.67 -2.96
N PRO A 170 -8.93 -18.69 -2.13
CA PRO A 170 -9.58 -17.48 -1.64
C PRO A 170 -8.60 -16.49 -1.00
N SER A 171 -7.69 -16.98 -0.15
CA SER A 171 -6.69 -16.14 0.52
C SER A 171 -5.68 -15.54 -0.46
N MET A 172 -5.29 -16.26 -1.52
CA MET A 172 -4.43 -15.75 -2.57
C MET A 172 -5.09 -14.63 -3.36
N LEU A 173 -6.33 -14.84 -3.81
CA LEU A 173 -7.09 -13.81 -4.52
C LEU A 173 -7.32 -12.59 -3.64
N TYR A 174 -7.63 -12.78 -2.36
CA TYR A 174 -7.76 -11.70 -1.39
C TYR A 174 -6.46 -10.90 -1.27
N SER A 175 -5.32 -11.57 -1.15
CA SER A 175 -4.00 -10.93 -1.07
C SER A 175 -3.64 -10.15 -2.34
N VAL A 176 -3.91 -10.74 -3.51
CA VAL A 176 -3.73 -10.06 -4.80
C VAL A 176 -4.62 -8.83 -4.90
N SER A 177 -5.87 -8.92 -4.45
CA SER A 177 -6.82 -7.81 -4.52
C SER A 177 -6.36 -6.61 -3.67
N ILE A 178 -5.86 -6.85 -2.46
CA ILE A 178 -5.30 -5.79 -1.60
C ILE A 178 -4.02 -5.22 -2.19
N GLY A 179 -3.13 -6.09 -2.69
CA GLY A 179 -1.89 -5.67 -3.35
C GLY A 179 -2.14 -4.82 -4.60
N PHE A 180 -3.24 -5.05 -5.31
CA PHE A 180 -3.55 -4.34 -6.55
C PHE A 180 -3.89 -2.86 -6.32
N ILE A 181 -4.49 -2.49 -5.19
CA ILE A 181 -4.96 -1.12 -4.90
C ILE A 181 -3.85 -0.07 -5.05
N PRO A 182 -2.73 -0.16 -4.31
CA PRO A 182 -1.67 0.84 -4.43
C PRO A 182 -0.99 0.81 -5.81
N LEU A 183 -0.97 -0.34 -6.48
CA LEU A 183 -0.41 -0.45 -7.83
C LEU A 183 -1.28 0.27 -8.85
N ALA A 184 -2.58 0.04 -8.82
CA ALA A 184 -3.55 0.74 -9.66
C ALA A 184 -3.44 2.25 -9.45
N TYR A 185 -3.42 2.70 -8.19
CA TYR A 185 -3.24 4.12 -7.87
C TYR A 185 -1.91 4.67 -8.43
N GLY A 186 -0.79 3.98 -8.19
CA GLY A 186 0.53 4.41 -8.64
C GLY A 186 0.68 4.50 -10.17
N PHE A 187 0.18 3.50 -10.91
CA PHE A 187 0.26 3.48 -12.38
C PHE A 187 -0.75 4.41 -13.04
N VAL A 188 -2.01 4.43 -12.58
CA VAL A 188 -3.03 5.34 -13.12
C VAL A 188 -2.66 6.79 -12.83
N GLY A 189 -2.17 7.09 -11.62
CA GLY A 189 -1.68 8.42 -11.26
C GLY A 189 -0.54 8.91 -12.16
N ALA A 190 0.42 8.03 -12.47
CA ALA A 190 1.51 8.34 -13.39
C ALA A 190 1.01 8.59 -14.83
N PHE A 191 0.06 7.78 -15.30
CA PHE A 191 -0.56 7.94 -16.62
C PHE A 191 -1.32 9.27 -16.73
N CYS A 192 -2.19 9.58 -15.76
CA CYS A 192 -2.95 10.83 -15.72
C CYS A 192 -2.04 12.07 -15.66
N ARG A 193 -0.98 12.02 -14.85
CA ARG A 193 0.02 13.11 -14.77
C ARG A 193 0.70 13.34 -16.12
N ARG A 194 1.13 12.27 -16.80
CA ARG A 194 1.77 12.36 -18.12
C ARG A 194 0.82 12.95 -19.17
N HIS A 195 -0.45 12.55 -19.14
CA HIS A 195 -1.47 13.10 -20.05
C HIS A 195 -1.68 14.61 -19.81
N ARG A 196 -1.80 15.01 -18.54
CA ARG A 196 -1.97 16.43 -18.17
C ARG A 196 -0.77 17.29 -18.57
N THR A 197 0.45 16.83 -18.34
CA THR A 197 1.67 17.55 -18.76
C THR A 197 1.74 17.68 -20.29
N ARG A 198 1.35 16.66 -21.04
CA ARG A 198 1.27 16.73 -22.50
C ARG A 198 0.24 17.76 -22.96
N GLN A 199 -0.96 17.77 -22.37
CA GLN A 199 -1.99 18.76 -22.70
C GLN A 199 -1.55 20.19 -22.39
N LEU A 200 -0.89 20.41 -21.25
CA LEU A 200 -0.36 21.72 -20.88
C LEU A 200 0.75 22.19 -21.84
N LEU A 201 1.65 21.30 -22.25
CA LEU A 201 2.66 21.60 -23.26
C LEU A 201 2.05 21.99 -24.61
N VAL A 202 1.01 21.28 -25.07
CA VAL A 202 0.30 21.62 -26.31
C VAL A 202 -0.39 22.99 -26.19
N HIS A 203 -0.99 23.31 -25.05
CA HIS A 203 -1.59 24.62 -24.81
C HIS A 203 -0.56 25.75 -24.73
N LEU A 204 0.61 25.51 -24.11
CA LEU A 204 1.69 26.50 -23.99
C LEU A 204 2.48 26.70 -25.29
N LEU A 205 2.48 25.73 -26.21
CA LEU A 205 3.12 25.84 -27.52
C LEU A 205 2.21 26.44 -28.61
N ARG A 206 0.90 26.53 -28.37
CA ARG A 206 -0.05 27.21 -29.28
C ARG A 206 0.21 28.71 -29.53
N PRO A 207 0.73 29.53 -28.60
CA PRO A 207 0.95 30.96 -28.84
C PRO A 207 2.12 31.27 -29.81
N LEU A 208 3.02 30.31 -30.07
CA LEU A 208 4.20 30.56 -30.90
C LEU A 208 3.93 30.44 -32.41
N HIS A 209 2.74 29.99 -32.82
CA HIS A 209 2.40 29.81 -34.24
C HIS A 209 1.48 30.89 -34.81
N SER A 210 1.11 31.90 -34.01
CA SER A 210 0.22 33.00 -34.43
C SER A 210 0.94 34.32 -34.77
N TYR A 211 2.27 34.30 -34.88
CA TYR A 211 3.11 35.47 -35.23
C TYR A 211 4.14 35.17 -36.34
N CYS A 212 3.78 34.32 -37.31
CA CYS A 212 4.46 34.24 -38.61
C CYS A 212 3.43 34.42 -39.72
#